data_AF-A0A931B3J8-F1
#
_entry.id   AF-A0A931B3J8-F1
#
_cell.length_a   1.000
_cell.length_b   1.000
_cell.length_c   1.000
_cell.angle_alpha   90.00
_cell.angle_beta   90.00
_cell.angle_gamma   90.00
#
_symmetry.space_group_name_H-M   'P 1'
#
loop_
_entity.id
_entity.type
_entity.pdbx_description
1 polymer ?
#
loop_
_entity_poly.entity_id
_entity_poly.type
_entity_poly.pdbx_seq_one_letter_code
_entity_poly.pdbx_strand_id
1 'polypeptide(L)'
;MKVVFHINELTKWLEAKSNVKNLLKLVPDATIIVSVNGQGIKGYLDPLNAEFLDSKITFHACANALRGRGIAKEALPSHVVVVPAGVLDIIELQEKGYAYIKP
;
A
#
# COMPACT_ATOMS: atom_id res chain seq x y z
N MET A 1 -3.38 -14.10 9.88
CA MET A 1 -3.28 -12.75 10.51
C MET A 1 -3.68 -11.68 9.50
N LYS A 2 -4.27 -10.53 9.89
CA LYS A 2 -4.62 -9.42 8.98
C LYS A 2 -3.84 -8.16 9.33
N VAL A 3 -3.17 -7.53 8.36
CA VAL A 3 -2.32 -6.35 8.59
C VAL A 3 -2.46 -5.34 7.45
N VAL A 4 -2.61 -4.06 7.80
CA VAL A 4 -2.52 -2.94 6.87
C VAL A 4 -1.24 -2.15 7.12
N PHE A 5 -0.40 -2.03 6.09
CA PHE A 5 0.77 -1.16 6.08
C PHE A 5 0.40 0.18 5.45
N HIS A 6 0.78 1.27 6.10
CA HIS A 6 0.48 2.61 5.62
C HIS A 6 1.74 3.32 5.13
N ILE A 7 1.74 3.72 3.86
CA ILE A 7 2.81 4.52 3.24
C ILE A 7 2.24 5.90 2.86
N ASN A 8 2.61 6.94 3.60
CA ASN A 8 2.27 8.34 3.29
C ASN A 8 3.43 9.12 2.63
N GLU A 9 4.64 8.57 2.67
CA GLU A 9 5.90 9.20 2.26
C GLU A 9 6.64 8.34 1.23
N LEU A 10 7.29 9.00 0.26
CA LEU A 10 7.98 8.29 -0.82
C LEU A 10 9.17 7.46 -0.31
N THR A 11 9.87 7.93 0.71
CA THR A 11 11.04 7.27 1.30
C THR A 11 10.71 5.97 2.05
N LYS A 12 9.44 5.74 2.38
CA LYS A 12 9.00 4.59 3.20
C LYS A 12 8.74 3.31 2.42
N TRP A 13 8.80 3.35 1.09
CA TRP A 13 8.59 2.17 0.25
C TRP A 13 9.59 1.04 0.52
N LEU A 14 10.87 1.36 0.66
CA LEU A 14 11.91 0.36 0.92
C LEU A 14 11.70 -0.32 2.29
N GLU A 15 11.38 0.48 3.30
CA GLU A 15 11.11 -0.01 4.65
C GLU A 15 9.85 -0.86 4.70
N ALA A 16 8.77 -0.43 4.03
CA ALA A 16 7.55 -1.21 3.90
C ALA A 16 7.78 -2.56 3.18
N LYS A 17 8.54 -2.56 2.07
CA LYS A 17 8.95 -3.79 1.35
C LYS A 17 9.69 -4.75 2.28
N SER A 18 10.67 -4.24 3.04
CA SER A 18 11.44 -5.03 3.99
C SER A 18 10.56 -5.63 5.09
N ASN A 19 9.69 -4.82 5.69
CA ASN A 19 8.81 -5.24 6.77
C ASN A 19 7.78 -6.28 6.31
N VAL A 20 7.18 -6.10 5.13
CA VAL A 20 6.26 -7.09 4.54
C VAL A 20 6.98 -8.40 4.27
N LYS A 21 8.18 -8.37 3.67
CA LYS A 21 8.98 -9.57 3.40
C LYS A 21 9.33 -10.31 4.69
N ASN A 22 9.71 -9.59 5.74
CA ASN A 22 10.03 -10.18 7.04
C ASN A 22 8.79 -10.78 7.72
N LEU A 23 7.65 -10.09 7.65
CA LEU A 23 6.39 -10.63 8.18
C LEU A 23 5.97 -11.92 7.47
N LEU A 24 6.00 -11.96 6.14
CA LEU A 24 5.61 -13.15 5.37
C LEU A 24 6.54 -14.35 5.59
N LYS A 25 7.79 -14.15 6.01
CA LYS A 25 8.67 -15.26 6.41
C LYS A 25 8.22 -15.93 7.72
N LEU A 26 7.65 -15.15 8.64
CA LEU A 26 7.22 -15.62 9.96
C LEU A 26 5.75 -16.06 9.97
N VAL A 27 4.92 -15.39 9.17
CA VAL A 27 3.47 -15.62 9.05
C VAL A 27 3.11 -15.69 7.55
N PRO A 28 3.39 -16.81 6.86
CA PRO A 28 3.23 -16.92 5.41
C PRO A 28 1.80 -16.77 4.90
N ASP A 29 0.81 -17.00 5.76
CA ASP A 29 -0.63 -16.90 5.50
C ASP A 29 -1.22 -15.53 5.89
N ALA A 30 -0.38 -14.55 6.24
CA ALA A 30 -0.84 -13.21 6.56
C ALA A 30 -1.56 -12.56 5.37
N THR A 31 -2.78 -12.06 5.62
CA THR A 31 -3.50 -11.18 4.70
C THR A 31 -2.96 -9.77 4.86
N ILE A 32 -2.21 -9.29 3.86
CA ILE A 32 -1.54 -8.00 3.89
C ILE A 32 -2.16 -7.06 2.86
N ILE A 33 -2.50 -5.85 3.31
CA ILE A 33 -2.85 -4.72 2.46
C ILE A 33 -1.81 -3.62 2.66
N VAL A 34 -1.31 -3.03 1.59
CA VAL A 34 -0.48 -1.81 1.64
C VAL A 34 -1.34 -0.65 1.17
N SER A 35 -1.77 0.22 2.08
CA SER A 35 -2.55 1.42 1.78
C SER A 35 -1.61 2.62 1.63
N VAL A 36 -1.64 3.21 0.43
CA VAL A 36 -0.72 4.29 0.03
C VAL A 36 -1.51 5.56 -0.24
N ASN A 37 -1.07 6.65 0.38
CA ASN A 37 -1.65 7.99 0.19
C ASN A 37 -0.56 9.07 0.18
N GLY A 38 -0.96 10.34 0.20
CA GLY A 38 -0.02 11.45 0.38
C GLY A 38 1.02 11.57 -0.73
N GLN A 39 2.30 11.69 -0.35
CA GLN A 39 3.42 11.68 -1.31
C GLN A 39 3.83 10.26 -1.71
N GLY A 40 3.51 9.27 -0.86
CA GLY A 40 3.79 7.86 -1.10
C GLY A 40 3.22 7.35 -2.42
N ILE A 41 2.12 7.95 -2.91
CA ILE A 41 1.44 7.53 -4.16
C ILE A 41 2.37 7.53 -5.38
N LYS A 42 3.40 8.39 -5.41
CA LYS A 42 4.38 8.44 -6.51
C LYS A 42 5.21 7.15 -6.62
N GLY A 43 5.36 6.40 -5.53
CA GLY A 43 6.14 5.17 -5.52
C GLY A 43 5.53 4.03 -6.35
N TYR A 44 4.24 4.09 -6.71
CA TYR A 44 3.66 3.17 -7.69
C TYR A 44 4.27 3.29 -9.09
N LEU A 45 4.87 4.44 -9.41
CA LEU A 45 5.48 4.73 -10.70
C LEU A 45 7.01 4.54 -10.69
N ASP A 46 7.58 4.21 -9.53
CA ASP A 46 9.02 4.03 -9.38
C ASP A 46 9.42 2.61 -9.79
N PRO A 47 10.28 2.42 -10.81
CA PRO A 47 10.75 1.11 -11.23
C PRO A 47 11.41 0.28 -10.11
N LEU A 48 11.98 0.93 -9.08
CA LEU A 48 12.57 0.24 -7.93
C LEU A 48 11.53 -0.54 -7.11
N ASN A 49 10.25 -0.17 -7.21
CA ASN A 49 9.16 -0.82 -6.51
C ASN A 49 8.47 -1.91 -7.34
N ALA A 50 8.78 -2.08 -8.64
CA ALA A 50 8.08 -2.99 -9.54
C ALA A 50 8.01 -4.44 -9.01
N GLU A 51 9.15 -4.99 -8.56
CA GLU A 51 9.21 -6.34 -7.98
C GLU A 51 8.31 -6.48 -6.73
N PHE A 52 8.22 -5.43 -5.90
CA PHE A 52 7.38 -5.47 -4.72
C PHE A 52 5.90 -5.37 -5.07
N LEU A 53 5.58 -4.55 -6.08
CA LEU A 53 4.22 -4.40 -6.61
C LEU A 53 3.74 -5.70 -7.23
N ASP A 54 4.59 -6.49 -7.89
CA ASP A 54 4.24 -7.79 -8.47
C ASP A 54 4.07 -8.93 -7.44
N SER A 55 4.20 -8.63 -6.15
CA SER A 55 3.97 -9.62 -5.10
C SER A 55 2.49 -9.98 -4.94
N LYS A 56 2.21 -11.09 -4.24
CA LYS A 56 0.84 -11.60 -4.07
C LYS A 56 -0.02 -10.82 -3.06
N ILE A 57 0.51 -9.75 -2.46
CA ILE A 57 -0.24 -8.92 -1.50
C ILE A 57 -1.10 -7.90 -2.23
N THR A 58 -2.05 -7.29 -1.52
CA THR A 58 -2.94 -6.29 -2.11
C THR A 58 -2.42 -4.88 -1.85
N PHE A 59 -2.49 -4.02 -2.86
CA PHE A 59 -2.10 -2.62 -2.78
C PHE A 59 -3.32 -1.72 -2.99
N HIS A 60 -3.51 -0.75 -2.10
CA HIS A 60 -4.57 0.25 -2.18
C HIS A 60 -3.98 1.63 -2.46
N ALA A 61 -4.53 2.31 -3.48
CA ALA A 61 -4.14 3.66 -3.88
C ALA A 61 -5.26 4.67 -3.54
N CYS A 62 -4.92 5.70 -2.78
CA CYS A 62 -5.85 6.78 -2.44
C CYS A 62 -6.22 7.66 -3.65
N ALA A 63 -7.50 7.69 -4.05
CA ALA A 63 -7.97 8.51 -5.18
C ALA A 63 -7.70 10.01 -5.00
N ASN A 64 -7.83 10.53 -3.77
CA ASN A 64 -7.50 11.93 -3.48
C ASN A 64 -6.01 12.23 -3.68
N ALA A 65 -5.13 11.28 -3.35
CA ALA A 65 -3.69 11.42 -3.54
C ALA A 65 -3.33 11.36 -5.03
N LEU A 66 -3.94 10.44 -5.79
CA LEU A 66 -3.78 10.38 -7.26
C LEU A 66 -4.16 11.70 -7.90
N ARG A 67 -5.37 12.20 -7.63
CA ARG A 67 -5.86 13.49 -8.15
C ARG A 67 -4.93 14.64 -7.75
N GLY A 68 -4.55 14.70 -6.48
CA GLY A 68 -3.69 15.77 -5.97
C GLY A 68 -2.27 15.76 -6.54
N ARG A 69 -1.84 14.69 -7.22
CA ARG A 69 -0.50 14.51 -7.82
C ARG A 69 -0.58 14.41 -9.35
N GLY A 70 -1.77 14.53 -9.94
CA GLY A 70 -1.97 14.43 -11.39
C GLY A 70 -1.67 13.04 -11.96
N ILE A 71 -1.84 11.98 -11.15
CA ILE A 71 -1.58 10.60 -11.57
C ILE A 71 -2.90 9.98 -12.03
N ALA A 72 -2.95 9.54 -13.29
CA ALA A 72 -4.08 8.79 -13.84
C ALA A 72 -4.15 7.38 -13.23
N LYS A 73 -5.35 6.82 -13.08
CA LYS A 73 -5.53 5.46 -12.54
C LYS A 73 -4.83 4.42 -13.43
N GLU A 74 -4.84 4.66 -14.72
CA GLU A 74 -4.28 3.80 -15.77
C GLU A 74 -2.75 3.74 -15.71
N ALA A 75 -2.10 4.67 -15.00
CA ALA A 75 -0.66 4.63 -14.74
C ALA A 75 -0.28 3.67 -13.61
N LEU A 76 -1.25 3.17 -12.84
CA LEU A 76 -1.02 2.20 -11.77
C LEU A 76 -0.98 0.77 -12.34
N PRO A 77 -0.26 -0.16 -11.69
CA PRO A 77 -0.39 -1.58 -11.99
C PRO A 77 -1.86 -2.02 -11.91
N SER A 78 -2.29 -2.90 -12.82
CA SER A 78 -3.71 -3.25 -13.02
C SER A 78 -4.37 -3.91 -11.80
N HIS A 79 -3.58 -4.51 -10.91
CA HIS A 79 -4.04 -5.13 -9.67
C HIS A 79 -4.10 -4.18 -8.46
N VAL A 80 -3.73 -2.91 -8.62
CA VAL A 80 -3.86 -1.91 -7.55
C VAL A 80 -5.33 -1.49 -7.42
N VAL A 81 -5.85 -1.59 -6.20
CA VAL A 81 -7.22 -1.17 -5.87
C VAL A 81 -7.22 0.32 -5.58
N VAL A 82 -7.97 1.10 -6.36
CA VAL A 82 -8.15 2.53 -6.05
C VAL A 82 -9.29 2.70 -5.06
N VAL A 83 -8.98 3.26 -3.89
CA VAL A 83 -9.94 3.51 -2.82
C VAL A 83 -10.31 5.00 -2.75
N PRO A 84 -11.54 5.37 -2.30
CA PRO A 84 -11.99 6.77 -2.30
C PRO A 84 -11.06 7.71 -1.50
N ALA A 85 -10.59 7.25 -0.33
CA ALA A 85 -9.65 7.98 0.51
C ALA A 85 -8.83 7.00 1.36
N GLY A 86 -7.50 7.17 1.37
CA GLY A 86 -6.60 6.28 2.12
C GLY A 86 -6.83 6.31 3.64
N VAL A 87 -7.23 7.45 4.21
CA VAL A 87 -7.58 7.53 5.63
C VAL A 87 -8.83 6.71 5.97
N LEU A 88 -9.86 6.78 5.12
CA LEU A 88 -11.09 6.00 5.31
C LEU A 88 -10.81 4.51 5.15
N ASP A 89 -10.04 4.13 4.13
CA ASP A 89 -9.60 2.76 3.89
C ASP A 89 -8.88 2.16 5.10
N ILE A 90 -7.94 2.90 5.70
CA ILE A 90 -7.23 2.45 6.92
C ILE A 90 -8.18 2.28 8.12
N ILE A 91 -9.17 3.18 8.29
CA ILE A 91 -10.18 3.06 9.35
C ILE A 91 -11.01 1.79 9.15
N GLU A 92 -11.60 1.61 7.95
CA GLU A 92 -12.44 0.45 7.64
C GLU A 92 -11.68 -0.88 7.73
N LEU A 93 -10.39 -0.89 7.37
CA LEU A 93 -9.54 -2.08 7.51
C LEU A 93 -9.29 -2.40 8.99
N GLN A 94 -8.99 -1.40 9.81
CA GLN A 94 -8.83 -1.62 11.25
C GLN A 94 -10.12 -2.14 11.89
N GLU A 95 -11.29 -1.61 11.51
CA GLU A 95 -12.60 -2.11 11.96
C GLU A 95 -12.85 -3.56 11.52
N LYS A 96 -12.29 -3.98 10.38
CA LYS A 96 -12.31 -5.38 9.89
C LYS A 96 -11.25 -6.28 10.57
N GLY A 97 -10.58 -5.78 11.60
CA GLY A 97 -9.60 -6.51 12.40
C GLY A 97 -8.19 -6.53 11.82
N TYR A 98 -7.84 -5.61 10.93
CA TYR A 98 -6.46 -5.46 10.47
C TYR A 98 -5.63 -4.72 11.51
N ALA A 99 -4.48 -5.28 11.89
CA ALA A 99 -3.47 -4.53 12.64
C ALA A 99 -2.88 -3.43 11.76
N TYR A 100 -2.68 -2.23 12.34
CA TYR A 100 -2.12 -1.09 11.63
C TYR A 100 -0.61 -0.97 11.87
N ILE A 101 0.15 -0.85 10.79
CA ILE A 101 1.61 -0.63 10.83
C ILE A 101 1.96 0.57 9.95
N LYS A 102 2.77 1.49 10.49
CA LYS A 102 3.32 2.64 9.76
C LYS A 102 4.85 2.55 9.77
N PRO A 103 5.47 2.06 8.69
CA PRO A 103 6.92 2.04 8.52
C PRO A 103 7.51 3.45 8.57
#